data_AF-A0A528G5Z2-F1
#
_entry.id   AF-A0A528G5Z2-F1
#
_cell.length_a   1.000
_cell.length_b   1.000
_cell.length_c   1.000
_cell.angle_alpha   90.00
_cell.angle_beta   90.00
_cell.angle_gamma   90.00
#
_symmetry.space_group_name_H-M   'P 1'
#
loop_
_entity.id
_entity.type
_entity.pdbx_description
1 polymer ?
#
loop_
_entity_poly.entity_id
_entity_poly.type
_entity_poly.pdbx_seq_one_letter_code
_entity_poly.pdbx_strand_id
1 'polypeptide(L)'
;TNAADREWGGRMQDDLDDGVAWAVKEGIADPDRVGLFGASYGGYAALMAAARSPDLYNCFIDICGPSDLLSFIARIPPYWHSWFAMILRRLADPATTEGRK
;
A
#
# COMPACT_ATOMS: atom_id res chain seq x y z
N THR A 1 9.93 14.50 8.57
CA THR A 1 8.99 13.37 8.44
C THR A 1 8.87 13.01 6.97
N ASN A 2 8.60 11.75 6.64
CA ASN A 2 8.46 11.32 5.25
C ASN A 2 6.96 11.34 4.88
N ALA A 3 6.63 11.74 3.65
CA ALA A 3 5.23 11.89 3.21
C ALA A 3 4.41 10.59 3.32
N ALA A 4 5.06 9.43 3.25
CA ALA A 4 4.44 8.12 3.39
C ALA A 4 4.28 7.62 4.84
N ASP A 5 4.71 8.39 5.85
CA ASP A 5 4.49 8.01 7.24
C ASP A 5 2.98 8.10 7.57
N ARG A 6 2.38 6.99 8.02
CA ARG A 6 0.94 6.84 8.35
C ARG A 6 -0.02 6.94 7.16
N GLU A 7 0.46 6.65 5.96
CA GLU A 7 -0.32 6.79 4.72
C GLU A 7 -0.48 5.47 3.94
N TRP A 8 -0.16 4.32 4.56
CA TRP A 8 -0.49 3.02 3.97
C TRP A 8 -2.01 2.89 3.84
N GLY A 9 -2.50 2.69 2.62
CA GLY A 9 -3.93 2.67 2.32
C GLY A 9 -4.59 4.05 2.25
N GLY A 10 -3.83 5.11 2.55
CA GLY A 10 -4.24 6.52 2.43
C GLY A 10 -3.61 7.16 1.20
N ARG A 11 -2.92 8.31 1.38
CA ARG A 11 -2.38 9.11 0.26
C ARG A 11 -1.38 8.38 -0.63
N MET A 12 -0.73 7.33 -0.14
CA MET A 12 0.12 6.51 -1.01
C MET A 12 -0.68 5.80 -2.11
N GLN A 13 -1.97 5.51 -1.90
CA GLN A 13 -2.83 4.97 -2.95
C GLN A 13 -3.25 6.05 -3.94
N ASP A 14 -3.44 7.30 -3.48
CA ASP A 14 -3.69 8.43 -4.36
C ASP A 14 -2.52 8.60 -5.34
N ASP A 15 -1.28 8.50 -4.87
CA ASP A 15 -0.10 8.60 -5.72
C ASP A 15 -0.06 7.52 -6.82
N LEU A 16 -0.58 6.31 -6.55
CA LEU A 16 -0.67 5.23 -7.55
C LEU A 16 -1.76 5.53 -8.58
N ASP A 17 -2.93 5.97 -8.12
CA ASP A 17 -4.07 6.30 -8.98
C ASP A 17 -3.75 7.52 -9.87
N ASP A 18 -3.07 8.53 -9.32
CA ASP A 18 -2.56 9.69 -10.05
C ASP A 18 -1.49 9.29 -11.08
N GLY A 19 -0.64 8.31 -10.76
CA GLY A 19 0.33 7.73 -11.68
C GLY A 19 -0.34 7.10 -12.91
N VAL A 20 -1.44 6.37 -12.70
CA VAL A 20 -2.26 5.83 -13.80
C VAL A 20 -2.88 6.95 -14.62
N ALA A 21 -3.52 7.92 -13.97
CA ALA A 21 -4.15 9.05 -14.64
C ALA A 21 -3.16 9.85 -15.50
N TRP A 22 -1.94 10.06 -14.97
CA TRP A 22 -0.85 10.69 -15.71
C TRP A 22 -0.43 9.85 -16.92
N ALA A 23 -0.19 8.55 -16.75
CA ALA A 23 0.25 7.67 -17.85
C ALA A 23 -0.79 7.59 -18.98
N VAL A 24 -2.08 7.58 -18.64
CA VAL A 24 -3.18 7.64 -19.62
C VAL A 24 -3.19 8.99 -20.34
N LYS A 25 -3.08 10.10 -19.61
CA LYS A 25 -3.07 11.45 -20.18
C LYS A 25 -1.93 11.66 -21.18
N GLU A 26 -0.75 11.13 -20.88
CA GLU A 26 0.41 11.20 -21.77
C GLU A 26 0.36 10.20 -22.95
N GLY A 27 -0.71 9.38 -23.04
CA GLY A 27 -0.88 8.37 -24.09
C GLY A 27 0.07 7.17 -23.95
N ILE A 28 0.65 6.96 -22.77
CA ILE A 28 1.58 5.85 -22.49
C ILE A 28 0.79 4.58 -22.14
N ALA A 29 -0.29 4.72 -21.39
CA ALA A 29 -1.16 3.62 -20.97
C ALA A 29 -2.51 3.70 -21.68
N ASP A 30 -3.02 2.54 -22.10
CA ASP A 30 -4.41 2.40 -22.52
C ASP A 30 -5.29 2.26 -21.28
N PRO A 31 -6.29 3.15 -21.07
CA PRO A 31 -7.12 3.13 -19.86
C PRO A 31 -7.89 1.82 -19.67
N ASP A 32 -8.17 1.06 -20.75
CA ASP A 32 -8.89 -0.22 -20.68
C ASP A 32 -7.95 -1.42 -20.43
N ARG A 33 -6.64 -1.17 -20.29
CA ARG A 33 -5.60 -2.21 -20.15
C ARG A 33 -4.59 -1.89 -19.05
N VAL A 34 -5.06 -1.39 -17.92
CA VAL A 34 -4.22 -1.08 -16.74
C VAL A 34 -4.34 -2.20 -15.70
N GLY A 35 -3.22 -2.63 -15.14
CA GLY A 35 -3.17 -3.62 -14.06
C GLY A 35 -2.19 -3.21 -12.97
N LEU A 36 -2.48 -3.58 -11.73
CA LEU A 36 -1.60 -3.30 -10.59
C LEU A 36 -0.94 -4.58 -10.09
N PHE A 37 0.38 -4.59 -10.09
CA PHE A 37 1.21 -5.69 -9.61
C PHE A 37 2.12 -5.20 -8.50
N GLY A 38 2.23 -5.97 -7.42
CA GLY A 38 3.20 -5.65 -6.39
C GLY A 38 3.54 -6.79 -5.44
N ALA A 39 4.68 -6.64 -4.78
CA ALA A 39 5.15 -7.57 -3.76
C ALA A 39 5.34 -6.86 -2.41
N SER A 40 5.14 -7.57 -1.29
CA SER A 40 5.26 -7.00 0.06
C SER A 40 4.34 -5.77 0.22
N TYR A 41 4.86 -4.58 0.52
CA TYR A 41 4.04 -3.35 0.50
C TYR A 41 3.26 -3.18 -0.82
N GLY A 42 3.88 -3.47 -1.96
CA GLY A 42 3.20 -3.38 -3.25
C GLY A 42 2.05 -4.38 -3.39
N GLY A 43 2.15 -5.53 -2.73
CA GLY A 43 1.06 -6.52 -2.67
C GLY A 43 -0.11 -6.00 -1.86
N TYR A 44 0.17 -5.39 -0.69
CA TYR A 44 -0.84 -4.64 0.07
C TYR A 44 -1.47 -3.51 -0.76
N ALA A 45 -0.66 -2.75 -1.49
CA ALA A 45 -1.17 -1.69 -2.36
C ALA A 45 -2.08 -2.22 -3.47
N ALA A 46 -1.76 -3.39 -4.04
CA ALA A 46 -2.63 -4.08 -5.00
C ALA A 46 -3.97 -4.49 -4.37
N LEU A 47 -3.94 -5.08 -3.17
CA LEU A 47 -5.17 -5.44 -2.42
C LEU A 47 -5.99 -4.21 -2.04
N MET A 48 -5.35 -3.12 -1.62
CA MET A 48 -6.01 -1.86 -1.28
C MET A 48 -6.64 -1.19 -2.50
N ALA A 49 -5.97 -1.20 -3.66
CA ALA A 49 -6.54 -0.69 -4.90
C ALA A 49 -7.76 -1.51 -5.32
N ALA A 50 -7.72 -2.85 -5.16
CA ALA A 50 -8.89 -3.70 -5.42
C ALA A 50 -10.09 -3.35 -4.53
N ALA A 51 -9.84 -2.91 -3.29
CA ALA A 51 -10.89 -2.50 -2.37
C ALA A 51 -11.40 -1.07 -2.60
N ARG A 52 -10.52 -0.14 -3.00
CA ARG A 52 -10.81 1.30 -3.06
C ARG A 52 -11.11 1.81 -4.47
N SER A 53 -10.40 1.30 -5.47
CA SER A 53 -10.40 1.79 -6.85
C SER A 53 -10.59 0.63 -7.85
N PRO A 54 -11.61 -0.25 -7.68
CA PRO A 54 -11.77 -1.47 -8.49
C PRO A 54 -11.99 -1.19 -9.98
N ASP A 55 -12.53 -0.01 -10.31
CA ASP A 55 -12.84 0.37 -11.70
C ASP A 55 -11.65 0.98 -12.45
N LEU A 56 -10.57 1.33 -11.75
CA LEU A 56 -9.38 1.94 -12.36
C LEU A 56 -8.41 0.91 -12.95
N TYR A 57 -8.43 -0.32 -12.43
CA TYR A 57 -7.52 -1.38 -12.84
C TYR A 57 -8.31 -2.63 -13.26
N ASN A 58 -7.90 -3.26 -14.35
CA ASN A 58 -8.49 -4.49 -14.86
C ASN A 58 -8.00 -5.75 -14.14
N CYS A 59 -6.85 -5.68 -13.46
CA CYS A 59 -6.31 -6.80 -12.68
C CYS A 59 -5.43 -6.34 -11.51
N PHE A 60 -5.36 -7.19 -10.48
CA PHE A 60 -4.59 -6.97 -9.27
C PHE A 60 -3.76 -8.22 -8.96
N ILE A 61 -2.46 -8.06 -8.79
CA ILE A 61 -1.54 -9.17 -8.51
C ILE A 61 -0.78 -8.86 -7.21
N ASP A 62 -1.09 -9.64 -6.19
CA ASP A 62 -0.44 -9.60 -4.89
C ASP A 62 0.58 -10.74 -4.76
N ILE A 63 1.81 -10.38 -4.42
CA ILE A 63 2.85 -11.31 -3.97
C ILE A 63 3.22 -10.99 -2.53
N CYS A 64 2.85 -11.88 -1.60
CA CYS A 64 3.19 -11.80 -0.18
C CYS A 64 2.90 -10.44 0.49
N GLY A 65 1.87 -9.74 0.04
CA GLY A 65 1.39 -8.51 0.65
C GLY A 65 0.66 -8.76 1.97
N PRO A 66 0.89 -7.92 2.99
CA PRO A 66 0.10 -8.00 4.21
C PRO A 66 -1.35 -7.56 3.91
N SER A 67 -2.33 -8.43 4.13
CA SER A 67 -3.75 -8.10 3.93
C SER A 67 -4.41 -7.51 5.18
N ASP A 68 -3.80 -7.68 6.36
CA ASP A 68 -4.23 -7.12 7.64
C ASP A 68 -3.02 -6.54 8.37
N LEU A 69 -3.02 -5.21 8.56
CA LEU A 69 -1.86 -4.49 9.10
C LEU A 69 -1.63 -4.75 10.59
N LEU A 70 -2.70 -4.97 11.36
CA LEU A 70 -2.61 -5.25 12.80
C LEU A 70 -1.97 -6.62 13.04
N SER A 71 -2.45 -7.62 12.32
CA SER A 71 -1.94 -8.99 12.34
C SER A 71 -0.51 -9.05 11.80
N PHE A 72 -0.20 -8.25 10.78
CA PHE A 72 1.17 -8.12 10.26
C PHE A 72 2.12 -7.62 11.34
N ILE A 73 1.84 -6.47 11.96
CA ILE A 73 2.68 -5.88 13.02
C ILE A 73 2.86 -6.86 14.19
N ALA A 74 1.78 -7.52 14.62
CA ALA A 74 1.80 -8.46 15.73
C ALA A 74 2.65 -9.73 15.47
N ARG A 75 2.93 -10.06 14.21
CA ARG A 75 3.60 -11.30 13.80
C ARG A 75 4.97 -11.07 13.16
N ILE A 76 5.51 -9.85 13.23
CA ILE A 76 6.84 -9.57 12.70
C ILE A 76 7.88 -10.44 13.43
N PRO A 77 8.68 -11.24 12.71
CA PRO A 77 9.61 -12.15 13.34
C PRO A 77 10.79 -11.42 14.00
N PRO A 78 11.43 -12.01 15.04
CA PRO A 78 12.52 -11.37 15.77
C PRO A 78 13.69 -10.89 14.88
N TYR A 79 14.00 -11.62 13.81
CA TYR A 79 15.09 -11.25 12.90
C TYR A 79 14.78 -10.03 12.00
N TRP A 80 13.56 -9.47 12.03
CA TRP A 80 13.17 -8.24 11.33
C TRP A 80 13.21 -6.99 12.24
N HIS A 81 13.70 -7.10 13.48
CA HIS A 81 13.67 -6.00 14.45
C HIS A 81 14.35 -4.70 13.98
N SER A 82 15.39 -4.79 13.13
CA SER A 82 16.04 -3.60 12.54
C SER A 82 15.11 -2.79 11.63
N TRP A 83 14.14 -3.44 10.99
CA TRP A 83 13.11 -2.81 10.15
C TRP A 83 11.86 -2.43 10.93
N PHE A 84 11.69 -2.97 12.13
CA PHE A 84 10.47 -2.82 12.94
C PHE A 84 10.19 -1.36 13.31
N ALA A 85 11.22 -0.60 13.72
CA ALA A 85 11.07 0.83 14.01
C ALA A 85 10.59 1.63 12.79
N MET A 86 11.03 1.25 11.59
CA MET A 86 10.55 1.87 10.35
C MET A 86 9.10 1.49 10.07
N ILE A 87 8.74 0.22 10.21
CA ILE A 87 7.37 -0.27 9.98
C ILE A 87 6.38 0.44 10.92
N LEU A 88 6.69 0.55 12.22
CA LEU A 88 5.85 1.28 13.17
C LEU A 88 5.73 2.76 12.83
N ARG A 89 6.79 3.39 12.30
CA ARG A 89 6.69 4.78 11.84
C ARG A 89 5.74 4.90 10.63
N ARG A 90 5.74 3.92 9.72
CA ARG A 90 4.89 3.91 8.53
C ARG A 90 3.43 3.58 8.82
N LEU A 91 3.17 2.69 9.76
CA LEU A 91 1.82 2.20 10.06
C LEU A 91 1.18 2.83 11.31
N ALA A 92 1.95 3.64 12.04
CA ALA A 92 1.68 3.98 13.44
C ALA A 92 1.71 2.77 14.38
N ASP A 93 2.06 3.00 15.65
CA ASP A 93 2.15 1.93 16.64
C ASP A 93 0.75 1.61 17.22
N PRO A 94 0.17 0.43 16.96
CA PRO A 94 -1.15 0.05 17.44
C PRO A 94 -1.19 -0.18 18.97
N ALA A 95 -0.05 -0.26 19.65
CA ALA A 95 0.01 -0.30 21.11
C ALA A 95 -0.36 1.06 21.73
N THR A 96 -0.12 2.16 21.00
CA THR A 96 -0.40 3.53 21.45
C THR A 96 -1.83 3.96 21.14
N THR A 97 -2.39 4.87 21.94
CA THR A 97 -3.72 5.46 21.66
C THR A 97 -3.71 6.32 20.40
N GLU A 98 -2.58 6.95 20.07
CA GLU A 98 -2.44 7.76 18.87
C GLU A 98 -2.42 6.90 17.60
N GLY A 99 -1.71 5.77 17.61
CA GLY A 99 -1.62 4.88 16.44
C GLY A 99 -2.83 3.98 16.21
N ARG A 100 -3.85 4.05 17.07
CA ARG A 100 -5.15 3.38 16.88
C ARG A 100 -6.23 4.29 16.29
N LYS A 101 -5.93 5.58 16.11
CA LYS A 101 -6.82 6.55 15.45
C LYS A 101 -6.55 6.58 13.96
#